data_AF-A0A662VRX4-F1
#
_entry.id   AF-A0A662VRX4-F1
#
_cell.length_a   1.000
_cell.length_b   1.000
_cell.length_c   1.000
_cell.angle_alpha   90.00
_cell.angle_beta   90.00
_cell.angle_gamma   90.00
#
_symmetry.space_group_name_H-M   'P 1'
#
loop_
_entity.id
_entity.type
_entity.pdbx_description
1 polymer ?
#
loop_
_entity_poly.entity_id
_entity_poly.type
_entity_poly.pdbx_seq_one_letter_code
_entity_poly.pdbx_strand_id
1 'polypeptide(L)'
;MDGGINVKGNLTNSEKMRFLFSENVIRAKESDFLYSNPEMAEVSFDKIKGMLLGVAIGDSLGYPVEGKPPEYKLKKYGEIRDYIPTRRSNGKPVGVPTDDTQMTF
;
A
#
# COMPACT_ATOMS: atom_id res chain seq x y z
N MET A 1 -25.88 -19.14 20.50
CA MET A 1 -24.72 -19.95 20.93
C MET A 1 -23.53 -19.36 20.22
N ASP A 2 -22.81 -18.49 20.92
CA ASP A 2 -21.70 -17.71 20.37
C ASP A 2 -20.47 -18.60 20.22
N GLY A 3 -20.36 -19.24 19.06
CA GLY A 3 -19.21 -20.05 18.67
C GLY A 3 -18.23 -19.24 17.85
N GLY A 4 -17.69 -18.14 18.40
CA GLY A 4 -16.59 -17.42 17.76
C GLY A 4 -15.40 -18.37 17.55
N ILE A 5 -15.20 -18.82 16.31
CA ILE A 5 -14.13 -19.77 15.96
C ILE A 5 -12.79 -19.06 16.13
N ASN A 6 -11.91 -19.69 16.91
CA ASN A 6 -10.58 -19.19 17.19
C ASN A 6 -9.67 -19.34 15.97
N VAL A 7 -9.63 -18.33 15.11
CA VAL A 7 -8.72 -18.24 13.95
C VAL A 7 -7.24 -18.11 14.35
N LYS A 8 -6.91 -18.10 15.66
CA LYS A 8 -5.53 -18.15 16.17
C LYS A 8 -4.95 -19.58 16.24
N GLY A 9 -5.67 -20.60 15.80
CA GLY A 9 -5.11 -21.95 15.60
C GLY A 9 -4.03 -21.99 14.50
N ASN A 10 -3.24 -23.07 14.45
CA ASN A 10 -2.16 -23.36 13.48
C ASN A 10 -2.67 -23.56 12.03
N LEU A 11 -3.44 -22.61 11.50
CA LEU A 11 -3.80 -22.55 10.09
C LEU A 11 -2.69 -21.83 9.32
N THR A 12 -2.36 -22.35 8.15
CA THR A 12 -1.58 -21.63 7.14
C THR A 12 -2.31 -20.35 6.71
N ASN A 13 -1.59 -19.40 6.09
CA ASN A 13 -2.23 -18.17 5.59
C ASN A 13 -3.33 -18.48 4.56
N SER A 14 -3.14 -19.49 3.71
CA SER A 14 -4.14 -19.91 2.73
C SER A 14 -5.40 -20.47 3.38
N GLU A 15 -5.26 -21.30 4.41
CA GLU A 15 -6.42 -21.84 5.16
C GLU A 15 -7.17 -20.73 5.90
N LYS A 16 -6.46 -19.77 6.49
CA LYS A 16 -7.09 -18.58 7.10
C LYS A 16 -7.87 -17.77 6.08
N MET A 17 -7.30 -17.51 4.90
CA MET A 17 -7.98 -16.78 3.83
C MET A 17 -9.25 -17.49 3.38
N ARG A 18 -9.20 -18.80 3.14
CA ARG A 18 -10.39 -19.60 2.79
C ARG A 18 -11.48 -19.50 3.85
N PHE A 19 -11.09 -19.59 5.12
CA PHE A 19 -12.02 -19.43 6.23
C PHE A 19 -12.66 -18.03 6.26
N LEU A 20 -11.88 -16.97 6.06
CA LEU A 20 -12.41 -15.59 6.07
C LEU A 20 -13.41 -15.34 4.93
N PHE A 21 -13.25 -15.99 3.78
CA PHE A 21 -14.25 -15.97 2.70
C PHE A 21 -15.46 -16.83 3.04
N SER A 22 -15.29 -18.04 3.58
CA SER A 22 -16.42 -18.92 3.93
C SER A 22 -17.34 -18.31 4.99
N GLU A 23 -16.78 -17.59 5.95
CA GLU A 23 -17.52 -16.88 7.00
C GLU A 23 -18.05 -15.50 6.55
N ASN A 24 -17.87 -15.11 5.29
CA ASN A 24 -18.24 -13.78 4.76
C ASN A 24 -17.64 -12.60 5.55
N VAL A 25 -16.52 -12.81 6.26
CA VAL A 25 -15.77 -11.72 6.91
C VAL A 25 -15.13 -10.85 5.85
N ILE A 26 -14.57 -11.46 4.80
CA ILE A 26 -14.20 -10.77 3.57
C ILE A 26 -15.41 -10.71 2.64
N ARG A 27 -15.91 -9.50 2.38
CA ARG A 27 -17.04 -9.25 1.48
C ARG A 27 -16.56 -8.89 0.07
N ALA A 28 -15.91 -9.85 -0.56
CA ALA A 28 -15.43 -9.74 -1.94
C ALA A 28 -15.56 -11.10 -2.65
N LYS A 29 -15.44 -11.10 -3.98
CA LYS A 29 -15.39 -12.35 -4.75
C LYS A 29 -14.05 -13.04 -4.51
N GLU A 30 -14.10 -14.26 -3.99
CA GLU A 30 -12.92 -15.11 -3.86
C GLU A 30 -12.34 -15.48 -5.24
N SER A 31 -11.01 -15.48 -5.36
CA SER A 31 -10.29 -15.77 -6.59
C SER A 31 -9.15 -16.75 -6.32
N ASP A 32 -8.96 -17.74 -7.19
CA ASP A 32 -7.89 -18.73 -7.10
C ASP A 32 -6.49 -18.08 -7.11
N PHE A 33 -6.37 -16.88 -7.69
CA PHE A 33 -5.14 -16.08 -7.68
C PHE A 33 -4.58 -15.86 -6.27
N LEU A 34 -5.45 -15.74 -5.25
CA LEU A 34 -5.04 -15.53 -3.85
C LEU A 34 -4.29 -16.72 -3.26
N TYR A 35 -4.35 -17.88 -3.91
CA TYR A 35 -3.73 -19.13 -3.48
C TYR A 35 -2.65 -19.62 -4.44
N SER A 36 -2.38 -18.86 -5.50
CA SER A 36 -1.33 -19.15 -6.46
C SER A 36 -0.05 -18.41 -6.12
N ASN A 37 1.10 -19.05 -6.35
CA ASN A 37 2.35 -18.33 -6.41
C ASN A 37 2.43 -17.60 -7.77
N PRO A 38 2.81 -16.32 -7.80
CA PRO A 38 3.04 -15.65 -9.06
C PRO A 38 4.19 -16.33 -9.81
N GLU A 39 4.07 -16.43 -11.13
CA GLU A 39 5.17 -16.89 -11.97
C GLU A 39 6.35 -15.91 -11.85
N MET A 40 7.55 -16.47 -11.78
CA MET A 40 8.76 -15.65 -11.80
C MET A 40 8.94 -15.07 -13.20
N ALA A 41 8.74 -13.76 -13.33
CA ALA A 41 9.03 -13.05 -14.56
C ALA A 41 10.50 -12.62 -14.61
N GLU A 42 11.13 -12.72 -15.78
CA GLU A 42 12.39 -12.03 -16.03
C GLU A 42 12.12 -10.52 -16.12
N VAL A 43 12.69 -9.76 -15.18
CA VAL A 43 12.53 -8.31 -15.10
C VAL A 43 13.92 -7.67 -15.17
N SER A 44 14.08 -6.66 -16.03
CA SER A 44 15.32 -5.92 -16.10
C SER A 44 15.60 -5.17 -14.80
N PHE A 45 16.87 -5.07 -14.43
CA PHE A 45 17.28 -4.34 -13.24
C PHE A 45 16.79 -2.88 -13.25
N ASP A 46 16.74 -2.24 -14.42
CA ASP A 46 16.23 -0.87 -14.56
C ASP A 46 14.77 -0.74 -14.17
N LYS A 47 13.93 -1.74 -14.47
CA LYS A 47 12.53 -1.75 -14.03
C LYS A 47 12.42 -1.91 -12.52
N ILE A 48 13.25 -2.77 -11.92
CA ILE A 48 13.30 -2.96 -10.45
C ILE A 48 13.73 -1.65 -9.78
N LYS A 49 14.80 -1.04 -10.28
CA LYS A 49 15.30 0.24 -9.78
C LYS A 49 14.26 1.35 -9.93
N GLY A 50 13.62 1.44 -11.10
CA GLY A 50 12.57 2.41 -11.37
C GLY A 50 11.35 2.22 -10.46
N MET A 51 10.95 0.98 -10.20
CA MET A 51 9.87 0.65 -9.27
C MET A 51 10.20 1.11 -7.84
N LEU A 52 11.37 0.76 -7.33
CA LEU A 52 11.79 1.11 -5.97
C LEU A 52 11.97 2.63 -5.78
N LEU A 53 12.54 3.33 -6.77
CA LEU A 53 12.60 4.79 -6.76
C LEU A 53 11.20 5.42 -6.89
N GLY A 54 10.34 4.82 -7.71
CA GLY A 54 8.95 5.24 -7.89
C GLY A 54 8.15 5.16 -6.58
N VAL A 55 8.37 4.13 -5.76
CA VAL A 55 7.79 4.03 -4.40
C VAL A 55 8.22 5.24 -3.57
N ALA A 56 9.53 5.52 -3.46
CA ALA A 56 10.02 6.63 -2.64
C ALA A 56 9.54 8.01 -3.13
N ILE A 57 9.44 8.20 -4.46
CA ILE A 57 8.90 9.43 -5.08
C ILE A 57 7.41 9.55 -4.78
N GLY A 58 6.63 8.49 -4.99
CA GLY A 58 5.18 8.46 -4.78
C GLY A 58 4.80 8.71 -3.32
N ASP A 59 5.49 8.04 -2.39
CA ASP A 59 5.37 8.25 -0.95
C ASP A 59 5.65 9.72 -0.58
N SER A 60 6.79 10.25 -1.02
CA SER A 60 7.18 11.64 -0.75
C SER A 60 6.21 12.69 -1.33
N LEU A 61 5.62 12.44 -2.50
CA LEU A 61 4.60 13.30 -3.12
C LEU A 61 3.23 13.18 -2.43
N GLY A 62 2.89 11.99 -1.95
CA GLY A 62 1.59 11.67 -1.34
C GLY A 62 1.47 12.15 0.11
N TYR A 63 2.54 12.03 0.88
CA TYR A 63 2.57 12.34 2.32
C TYR A 63 1.95 13.71 2.70
N PRO A 64 2.28 14.83 2.03
CA PRO A 64 1.75 16.14 2.42
C PRO A 64 0.21 16.26 2.34
N VAL A 65 -0.42 15.36 1.59
CA VAL A 65 -1.88 15.35 1.33
C VAL A 65 -2.56 14.05 1.76
N GLU A 66 -1.87 13.24 2.54
CA GLU A 66 -2.39 12.02 3.12
C GLU A 66 -3.64 12.31 3.98
N GLY A 67 -4.65 11.44 3.87
CA GLY A 67 -5.92 11.60 4.59
C GLY A 67 -6.77 12.81 4.16
N LYS A 68 -6.37 13.56 3.11
CA LYS A 68 -7.16 14.69 2.59
C LYS A 68 -8.12 14.27 1.48
N PRO A 69 -9.37 14.77 1.48
CA PRO A 69 -10.31 14.55 0.38
C PRO A 69 -9.74 15.00 -0.97
N PRO A 70 -10.04 14.31 -2.08
CA PRO A 70 -9.59 14.71 -3.42
C PRO A 70 -9.90 16.17 -3.78
N GLU A 71 -11.11 16.64 -3.46
CA GLU A 71 -11.54 18.02 -3.71
C GLU A 71 -10.69 19.07 -2.97
N TYR A 72 -10.26 18.76 -1.74
CA TYR A 72 -9.40 19.63 -0.95
C TYR A 72 -8.03 19.78 -1.62
N LYS A 73 -7.47 18.65 -2.06
CA LYS A 73 -6.17 18.58 -2.73
C LYS A 73 -6.19 19.41 -4.01
N LEU A 74 -7.19 19.20 -4.85
CA LEU A 74 -7.36 19.92 -6.11
C LEU A 74 -7.57 21.43 -5.89
N LYS A 75 -8.42 21.83 -4.94
CA LYS A 75 -8.67 23.25 -4.66
C LYS A 75 -7.43 23.97 -4.12
N LYS A 76 -6.63 23.30 -3.29
CA LYS A 76 -5.49 23.92 -2.61
C LYS A 76 -4.21 23.91 -3.44
N TYR A 77 -3.97 22.82 -4.18
CA TYR A 77 -2.69 22.58 -4.87
C TYR A 77 -2.84 22.38 -6.38
N GLY A 78 -4.06 22.20 -6.89
CA GLY A 78 -4.26 21.75 -8.27
C GLY A 78 -3.77 20.33 -8.46
N GLU A 79 -3.13 20.08 -9.60
CA GLU A 79 -2.37 18.85 -9.82
C GLU A 79 -1.02 18.94 -9.10
N ILE A 80 -0.71 17.95 -8.26
CA ILE A 80 0.56 17.90 -7.53
C ILE A 80 1.63 17.38 -8.48
N ARG A 81 2.52 18.27 -8.90
CA ARG A 81 3.62 17.97 -9.85
C ARG A 81 5.01 18.12 -9.24
N ASP A 82 5.09 18.59 -7.99
CA ASP A 82 6.33 18.85 -7.27
C ASP A 82 6.13 18.63 -5.75
N TYR A 83 7.23 18.56 -5.00
CA TYR A 83 7.22 18.31 -3.57
C TYR A 83 6.67 19.51 -2.80
N ILE A 84 5.62 19.26 -2.02
CA ILE A 84 5.00 20.28 -1.17
C ILE A 84 5.84 20.45 0.10
N PRO A 85 6.24 21.68 0.48
CA PRO A 85 6.93 21.93 1.74
C PRO A 85 6.13 21.46 2.96
N THR A 86 6.80 20.74 3.86
CA THR A 86 6.21 20.26 5.12
C THR A 86 7.15 20.53 6.30
N ARG A 87 6.66 20.26 7.51
CA ARG A 87 7.50 20.28 8.71
C ARG A 87 8.65 19.26 8.63
N ARG A 88 8.42 18.08 8.03
CA ARG A 88 9.47 17.04 7.87
C ARG A 88 10.57 17.49 6.92
N SER A 89 10.24 18.33 5.94
CA SER A 89 11.21 18.90 5.00
C SER A 89 11.78 20.25 5.44
N ASN A 90 11.60 20.64 6.70
CA ASN A 90 12.01 21.96 7.24
C ASN A 90 11.49 23.13 6.38
N GLY A 91 10.27 23.02 5.85
CA GLY A 91 9.65 24.04 5.01
C GLY A 91 10.26 24.15 3.60
N LYS A 92 11.06 23.17 3.15
CA LYS A 92 11.64 23.14 1.80
C LYS A 92 10.83 22.24 0.86
N PRO A 93 10.75 22.56 -0.44
CA PRO A 93 10.10 21.72 -1.44
C PRO A 93 11.04 20.56 -1.85
N VAL A 94 11.31 19.66 -0.90
CA VAL A 94 12.14 18.47 -1.12
C VAL A 94 11.38 17.24 -0.66
N GLY A 95 11.49 16.15 -1.41
CA GLY A 95 10.89 14.88 -1.06
C GLY A 95 11.51 14.31 0.21
N VAL A 96 10.69 14.06 1.23
CA VAL A 96 11.11 13.37 2.45
C VAL A 96 10.22 12.13 2.60
N PRO A 97 10.77 10.93 2.40
CA PRO A 97 10.00 9.69 2.48
C PRO A 97 9.48 9.40 3.89
N THR A 98 8.45 8.56 3.96
CA THR A 98 7.81 8.11 5.19
C THR A 98 8.20 6.67 5.54
N ASP A 99 7.49 6.10 6.51
CA ASP A 99 7.63 4.70 6.91
C ASP A 99 7.32 3.72 5.76
N ASP A 100 6.47 4.08 4.81
CA ASP A 100 6.22 3.26 3.59
C ASP A 100 7.52 2.95 2.85
N THR A 101 8.34 3.98 2.61
CA THR A 101 9.67 3.78 2.01
C THR A 101 10.60 3.03 2.97
N GLN A 102 10.61 3.38 4.27
CA GLN A 102 11.53 2.75 5.24
C GLN A 102 11.27 1.26 5.45
N MET A 103 10.03 0.81 5.30
CA MET A 103 9.66 -0.61 5.42
C MET A 103 9.76 -1.36 4.09
N THR A 104 9.93 -0.63 2.98
CA THR A 104 10.20 -1.21 1.66
C THR A 104 11.66 -1.60 1.48
N PHE A 105 12.60 -0.85 2.06
CA PHE A 105 14.06 -1.05 1.95
C PHE A 105 14.67 -1.65 3.21
#